data_AF-A0A238FNN0-F1
#
_entry.id   AF-A0A238FNN0-F1
#
_cell.length_a   1.000
_cell.length_b   1.000
_cell.length_c   1.000
_cell.angle_alpha   90.00
_cell.angle_beta   90.00
_cell.angle_gamma   90.00
#
_symmetry.space_group_name_H-M   'P 1'
#
loop_
_entity.id
_entity.type
_entity.pdbx_description
1 polymer ?
#
loop_
_entity_poly.entity_id
_entity_poly.type
_entity_poly.pdbx_seq_one_letter_code
_entity_poly.pdbx_strand_id
1 'polypeptide(L)'
;MGSTLAPTIVSCSGKVLLAGGYLVLDRRHHGFVLSTPSRFYTLVRDIVQVRDNIPHASFKVLVDSPQFGGARWVYDVSRAENESGAGEWVVRPHRENASPNPFVHLSIQSTISLAAALFPSLGDSLAQSDLHIVIVGSNDFYSQERQGQLSTTASPPKPFAHLGCAIDQVHKTGLGSSAAMTTSLVASLLLHLDSRASTVSSAPPTSSAQHAPPPPNAAGTLSTSPSYPLKFPASLIANSQLMIDQGTLVLIHNLAQYVHSLAQGKVGSGFDVSAAVWGSQIYRRFEGVCLGESFNEGKTITPNGLLNLLSPLLNHAWTNNRTAPNVAPFGLPPGMTLLLADVDAGSHTPSMVGKVLGWKNAEKEQADRIWSELHQANNDFAEMLAKLGRGAKENPEFHAEQVDRFASVASREWSESSGFKIASQQILSIRALMREMGERSDVPIEPPEQTKLLNALSELPGVVGAGVPGAGGYDAIWVIALSPRSAKNTPQPLEKVQDTLIGWKDMSVRPLSKDAWIVGGSGSGGGLAEMVGLKRERIEDVEGLKAVFEGVVL
;
A
#
# COMPACT_ATOMS: atom_id res chain seq x y z
N MET A 1 9.47 36.83 10.95
CA MET A 1 9.84 35.40 10.85
C MET A 1 8.67 34.72 10.16
N GLY A 2 8.79 34.34 8.90
CA GLY A 2 7.71 33.66 8.17
C GLY A 2 7.43 32.31 8.82
N SER A 3 6.16 31.99 9.07
CA SER A 3 5.77 30.69 9.61
C SER A 3 6.20 29.59 8.63
N THR A 4 7.17 28.76 9.02
CA THR A 4 7.51 27.55 8.27
C THR A 4 6.30 26.61 8.28
N LEU A 5 5.87 26.15 7.09
CA LEU A 5 4.78 25.19 6.99
C LEU A 5 5.15 23.93 7.79
N ALA A 6 4.19 23.42 8.57
CA ALA A 6 4.39 22.19 9.33
C ALA A 6 4.68 21.01 8.38
N PRO A 7 5.52 20.04 8.78
CA PRO A 7 5.76 18.85 7.97
C PRO A 7 4.45 18.09 7.72
N THR A 8 4.29 17.56 6.51
CA THR A 8 3.21 16.63 6.18
C THR A 8 3.73 15.21 6.33
N ILE A 9 3.01 14.37 7.07
CA ILE A 9 3.34 12.96 7.26
C ILE A 9 2.17 12.10 6.84
N VAL A 10 2.41 11.17 5.93
CA VAL A 10 1.43 10.17 5.51
C VAL A 10 2.03 8.79 5.66
N SER A 11 1.21 7.85 6.12
CA SER A 11 1.58 6.45 6.19
C SER A 11 0.62 5.58 5.37
N CYS A 12 1.12 4.45 4.88
CA CYS A 12 0.35 3.45 4.14
C CYS A 12 0.67 2.04 4.64
N SER A 13 -0.35 1.20 4.80
CA SER A 13 -0.16 -0.20 5.24
C SER A 13 0.49 -1.08 4.18
N GLY A 14 1.20 -2.11 4.63
CA GLY A 14 1.51 -3.28 3.81
C GLY A 14 0.27 -4.14 3.54
N LYS A 15 0.48 -5.24 2.80
CA LYS A 15 -0.61 -6.14 2.39
C LYS A 15 -0.23 -7.61 2.47
N VAL A 16 -1.25 -8.45 2.45
CA VAL A 16 -1.18 -9.90 2.22
C VAL A 16 -2.30 -10.26 1.26
N LEU A 17 -1.96 -10.83 0.09
CA LEU A 17 -2.96 -11.41 -0.80
C LEU A 17 -3.25 -12.82 -0.30
N LEU A 18 -4.32 -12.95 0.49
CA LEU A 18 -4.70 -14.18 1.16
C LEU A 18 -5.21 -15.24 0.18
N ALA A 19 -5.99 -14.82 -0.83
CA ALA A 19 -6.57 -15.68 -1.84
C ALA A 19 -6.78 -14.93 -3.17
N GLY A 20 -6.80 -15.64 -4.30
CA GLY A 20 -6.94 -15.05 -5.64
C GLY A 20 -5.61 -14.74 -6.37
N GLY A 21 -4.49 -15.33 -5.92
CA GLY A 21 -3.22 -15.29 -6.64
C GLY A 21 -3.37 -15.72 -8.10
N TYR A 22 -2.71 -15.01 -9.03
CA TYR A 22 -2.86 -15.12 -10.50
C TYR A 22 -4.25 -14.75 -11.04
N LEU A 23 -5.33 -15.26 -10.44
CA LEU A 23 -6.72 -14.98 -10.81
C LEU A 23 -7.05 -13.48 -10.80
N VAL A 24 -6.52 -12.73 -9.82
CA VAL A 24 -6.72 -11.26 -9.68
C VAL A 24 -6.20 -10.46 -10.89
N LEU A 25 -5.43 -11.06 -11.79
CA LEU A 25 -5.02 -10.46 -13.06
C LEU A 25 -6.16 -10.45 -14.10
N ASP A 26 -7.27 -11.14 -13.86
CA ASP A 26 -8.46 -11.13 -14.70
C ASP A 26 -9.63 -10.56 -13.89
N ARG A 27 -10.33 -9.57 -14.44
CA ARG A 27 -11.44 -8.87 -13.77
C ARG A 27 -12.61 -9.76 -13.40
N ARG A 28 -12.72 -10.95 -14.00
CA ARG A 28 -13.75 -11.93 -13.64
C ARG A 28 -13.53 -12.52 -12.25
N HIS A 29 -12.36 -12.32 -11.67
CA HIS A 29 -12.02 -12.84 -10.36
C HIS A 29 -11.62 -11.73 -9.38
N HIS A 30 -11.63 -12.09 -8.10
CA HIS A 30 -11.32 -11.20 -6.99
C HIS A 30 -9.99 -11.59 -6.33
N GLY A 31 -9.29 -10.58 -5.81
CA GLY A 31 -8.23 -10.77 -4.82
C GLY A 31 -8.77 -10.49 -3.43
N PHE A 32 -8.46 -11.36 -2.47
CA PHE A 32 -8.84 -11.21 -1.08
C PHE A 32 -7.63 -10.75 -0.28
N VAL A 33 -7.60 -9.47 0.07
CA VAL A 33 -6.41 -8.80 0.58
C VAL A 33 -6.64 -8.38 2.02
N LEU A 34 -5.69 -8.68 2.90
CA LEU A 34 -5.64 -8.13 4.25
C LEU A 34 -4.50 -7.12 4.34
N SER A 35 -4.76 -5.95 4.92
CA SER A 35 -3.72 -4.97 5.21
C SER A 35 -3.00 -5.31 6.51
N THR A 36 -1.68 -5.16 6.53
CA THR A 36 -0.88 -5.36 7.75
C THR A 36 -0.89 -4.12 8.64
N PRO A 37 -0.71 -4.26 9.96
CA PRO A 37 -0.44 -3.12 10.82
C PRO A 37 0.89 -2.44 10.49
N SER A 38 1.87 -3.17 9.95
CA SER A 38 3.13 -2.62 9.45
C SER A 38 2.87 -1.57 8.35
N ARG A 39 3.48 -0.38 8.48
CA ARG A 39 3.26 0.77 7.59
C ARG A 39 4.57 1.34 7.04
N PHE A 40 4.50 1.92 5.86
CA PHE A 40 5.47 2.89 5.34
C PHE A 40 5.04 4.29 5.73
N TYR A 41 6.01 5.15 6.02
CA TYR A 41 5.85 6.54 6.42
C TYR A 41 6.67 7.41 5.48
N THR A 42 6.03 8.43 4.93
CA THR A 42 6.71 9.51 4.22
C THR A 42 6.46 10.82 4.95
N LEU A 43 7.53 11.55 5.23
CA LEU A 43 7.49 12.92 5.73
C LEU A 43 7.97 13.87 4.63
N VAL A 44 7.27 14.98 4.43
CA VAL A 44 7.64 16.06 3.51
C VAL A 44 7.69 17.39 4.28
N ARG A 45 8.75 18.17 4.11
CA ARG A 45 8.89 19.52 4.65
C ARG A 45 9.61 20.46 3.70
N ASP A 46 9.37 21.75 3.86
CA ASP A 46 10.19 22.80 3.24
C ASP A 46 11.57 22.90 3.92
N ILE A 47 12.62 23.08 3.13
CA ILE A 47 13.93 23.56 3.57
C ILE A 47 14.00 25.03 3.21
N VAL A 48 13.89 25.89 4.22
CA VAL A 48 14.06 27.34 4.04
C VAL A 48 15.56 27.64 3.98
N GLN A 49 16.06 27.92 2.79
CA GLN A 49 17.37 28.54 2.60
C GLN A 49 17.18 30.03 2.32
N VAL A 50 18.03 30.88 2.92
CA VAL A 50 18.17 32.27 2.46
C VAL A 50 18.83 32.18 1.08
N ARG A 51 18.07 32.44 0.02
CA ARG A 51 18.53 32.31 -1.37
C ARG A 51 18.75 33.67 -1.98
N ASP A 52 20.01 34.06 -2.08
CA ASP A 52 20.42 35.12 -2.99
C ASP A 52 20.65 34.50 -4.39
N ASN A 53 19.93 35.00 -5.41
CA ASN A 53 20.19 34.72 -6.84
C ASN A 53 19.94 33.29 -7.41
N ILE A 54 18.96 32.51 -6.93
CA ILE A 54 18.48 31.35 -7.73
C ILE A 54 17.43 31.85 -8.74
N PRO A 55 17.48 31.43 -10.03
CA PRO A 55 16.40 31.70 -10.97
C PRO A 55 15.06 31.25 -10.36
N HIS A 56 14.02 32.09 -10.42
CA HIS A 56 12.68 31.84 -9.86
C HIS A 56 11.95 30.59 -10.42
N ALA A 57 12.64 29.74 -11.19
CA ALA A 57 12.15 28.59 -11.92
C ALA A 57 12.83 27.26 -11.54
N SER A 58 13.60 27.19 -10.44
CA SER A 58 14.23 25.93 -10.01
C SER A 58 14.39 25.75 -8.49
N PHE A 59 14.32 24.51 -8.03
CA PHE A 59 14.57 24.09 -6.64
C PHE A 59 15.04 22.63 -6.60
N LYS A 60 15.45 22.14 -5.43
CA LYS A 60 15.88 20.76 -5.21
C LYS A 60 14.89 20.02 -4.32
N VAL A 61 14.79 18.71 -4.56
CA VAL A 61 14.14 17.75 -3.68
C VAL A 61 15.18 16.78 -3.16
N LEU A 62 15.38 16.78 -1.85
CA LEU A 62 16.27 15.86 -1.14
C LEU A 62 15.43 14.73 -0.56
N VAL A 63 15.84 13.49 -0.80
CA VAL A 63 15.15 12.29 -0.33
C VAL A 63 16.11 11.41 0.46
N ASP A 64 15.79 11.14 1.71
CA ASP A 64 16.56 10.28 2.61
C ASP A 64 15.75 9.06 3.03
N SER A 65 16.36 7.86 2.94
CA SER A 65 15.80 6.63 3.50
C SER A 65 16.81 5.97 4.45
N PRO A 66 16.88 6.43 5.71
CA PRO A 66 17.98 6.13 6.62
C PRO A 66 18.03 4.67 7.11
N GLN A 67 17.10 3.81 6.69
CA GLN A 67 17.18 2.38 6.98
C GLN A 67 18.21 1.64 6.12
N PHE A 68 18.68 2.26 5.03
CA PHE A 68 19.60 1.65 4.09
C PHE A 68 20.91 2.44 3.98
N GLY A 69 22.01 1.72 3.76
CA GLY A 69 23.31 2.32 3.48
C GLY A 69 23.28 3.11 2.18
N GLY A 70 23.65 4.40 2.25
CA GLY A 70 23.79 5.27 1.08
C GLY A 70 22.48 5.65 0.37
N ALA A 71 21.32 5.40 0.98
CA ALA A 71 20.02 5.72 0.39
C ALA A 71 19.64 7.19 0.57
N ARG A 72 20.35 8.04 -0.18
CA ARG A 72 20.04 9.47 -0.34
C ARG A 72 20.00 9.81 -1.83
N TRP A 73 18.97 10.54 -2.24
CA TRP A 73 18.79 10.98 -3.62
C TRP A 73 18.47 12.47 -3.64
N VAL A 74 19.13 13.20 -4.55
CA VAL A 74 18.84 14.59 -4.85
C VAL A 74 18.24 14.68 -6.25
N TYR A 75 17.19 15.48 -6.39
CA TYR A 75 16.55 15.76 -7.66
C TYR A 75 16.53 17.26 -7.92
N ASP A 76 16.99 17.68 -9.09
CA ASP A 76 16.86 19.05 -9.58
C ASP A 76 15.50 19.20 -10.25
N VAL A 77 14.72 20.15 -9.78
CA VAL A 77 13.40 20.47 -10.34
C VAL A 77 13.49 21.83 -11.01
N SER A 78 13.20 21.87 -12.30
CA SER A 78 13.26 23.09 -13.10
C SER A 78 12.07 23.22 -14.02
N ARG A 79 11.59 24.43 -14.23
CA ARG A 79 10.54 24.72 -15.21
C ARG A 79 11.17 24.92 -16.59
N ALA A 80 10.80 24.09 -17.57
CA ALA A 80 11.32 24.21 -18.93
C ALA A 80 10.73 25.46 -19.62
N GLU A 81 11.56 26.37 -20.13
CA GLU A 81 11.07 27.52 -20.89
C GLU A 81 10.44 27.07 -22.22
N ASN A 82 9.18 27.43 -22.45
CA ASN A 82 8.51 27.33 -23.73
C ASN A 82 8.11 28.73 -24.23
N GLU A 83 7.91 28.88 -25.54
CA GLU A 83 7.62 30.16 -26.21
C GLU A 83 6.38 30.89 -25.64
N SER A 84 5.53 30.20 -24.88
CA SER A 84 4.32 30.69 -24.24
C SER A 84 4.46 31.02 -22.75
N GLY A 85 5.64 30.87 -22.13
CA GLY A 85 5.89 31.18 -20.71
C GLY A 85 5.18 30.24 -19.71
N ALA A 86 4.59 29.15 -20.20
CA ALA A 86 3.83 28.15 -19.45
C ALA A 86 4.61 26.82 -19.37
N GLY A 87 5.86 26.91 -18.92
CA GLY A 87 6.80 25.78 -18.89
C GLY A 87 6.37 24.62 -17.99
N GLU A 88 6.70 23.39 -18.39
CA GLU A 88 6.46 22.18 -17.58
C GLU A 88 7.57 21.99 -16.54
N TRP A 89 7.19 21.54 -15.33
CA TRP A 89 8.16 21.17 -14.31
C TRP A 89 8.78 19.82 -14.64
N VAL A 90 10.10 19.80 -14.76
CA VAL A 90 10.90 18.62 -15.04
C VAL A 90 11.79 18.31 -13.85
N VAL A 91 11.74 17.06 -13.40
CA VAL A 91 12.52 16.51 -12.29
C VAL A 91 13.65 15.69 -12.89
N ARG A 92 14.89 16.03 -12.56
CA ARG A 92 16.09 15.32 -13.03
C ARG A 92 16.89 14.77 -11.85
N PRO A 93 17.32 13.50 -11.88
CA PRO A 93 18.21 12.99 -10.85
C PRO A 93 19.55 13.74 -10.90
N HIS A 94 20.04 14.17 -9.75
CA HIS A 94 21.36 14.80 -9.65
C HIS A 94 22.45 13.78 -10.02
N ARG A 95 23.50 14.26 -10.70
CA ARG A 95 24.62 13.42 -11.20
C ARG A 95 25.41 12.68 -10.12
N GLU A 96 25.32 13.16 -8.88
CA GLU A 96 26.05 12.60 -7.72
C GLU A 96 25.24 11.54 -6.96
N ASN A 97 24.01 11.23 -7.40
CA ASN A 97 23.24 10.14 -6.81
C ASN A 97 23.97 8.82 -7.05
N ALA A 98 24.22 8.07 -5.96
CA ALA A 98 24.94 6.80 -6.03
C ALA A 98 24.21 5.73 -6.85
N SER A 99 22.88 5.80 -6.91
CA SER A 99 22.04 4.88 -7.67
C SER A 99 20.76 5.57 -8.16
N PRO A 100 20.15 5.09 -9.27
CA PRO A 100 18.82 5.53 -9.66
C PRO A 100 17.76 4.92 -8.74
N ASN A 101 16.67 5.65 -8.53
CA ASN A 101 15.47 5.12 -7.90
C ASN A 101 14.23 5.56 -8.70
N PRO A 102 13.80 4.75 -9.69
CA PRO A 102 12.68 5.11 -10.56
C PRO A 102 11.37 5.33 -9.81
N PHE A 103 11.09 4.55 -8.75
CA PHE A 103 9.88 4.71 -7.94
C PHE A 103 9.83 6.09 -7.28
N VAL A 104 10.93 6.52 -6.65
CA VAL A 104 11.01 7.85 -6.01
C VAL A 104 10.97 8.97 -7.07
N HIS A 105 11.76 8.84 -8.13
CA HIS A 105 11.82 9.85 -9.19
C HIS A 105 10.46 10.08 -9.85
N LEU A 106 9.81 9.00 -10.29
CA LEU A 106 8.51 9.08 -10.96
C LEU A 106 7.41 9.57 -10.00
N SER A 107 7.47 9.18 -8.73
CA SER A 107 6.55 9.73 -7.72
C SER A 107 6.67 11.25 -7.62
N ILE A 108 7.89 11.78 -7.53
CA ILE A 108 8.11 13.23 -7.43
C ILE A 108 7.67 13.93 -8.72
N GLN A 109 8.09 13.43 -9.89
CA GLN A 109 7.74 13.99 -11.20
C GLN A 109 6.22 14.05 -11.40
N SER A 110 5.53 12.90 -11.29
CA SER A 110 4.10 12.84 -11.55
C SER A 110 3.29 13.63 -10.53
N THR A 111 3.71 13.66 -9.26
CA THR A 111 3.02 14.44 -8.23
C THR A 111 3.18 15.95 -8.45
N ILE A 112 4.39 16.42 -8.78
CA ILE A 112 4.61 17.84 -9.10
C ILE A 112 3.84 18.24 -10.36
N SER A 113 3.86 17.42 -11.41
CA SER A 113 3.08 17.66 -12.63
C SER A 113 1.58 17.73 -12.35
N LEU A 114 1.04 16.82 -11.53
CA LEU A 114 -0.37 16.84 -11.16
C LEU A 114 -0.72 18.07 -10.30
N ALA A 115 0.11 18.37 -9.30
CA ALA A 115 -0.07 19.53 -8.42
C ALA A 115 -0.03 20.86 -9.20
N ALA A 116 0.82 20.99 -10.21
CA ALA A 116 0.88 22.17 -11.06
C ALA A 116 -0.43 22.42 -11.85
N ALA A 117 -1.16 21.35 -12.21
CA ALA A 117 -2.46 21.46 -12.86
C ALA A 117 -3.60 21.69 -11.86
N LEU A 118 -3.54 21.04 -10.68
CA LEU A 118 -4.55 21.17 -9.63
C LEU A 118 -4.52 22.52 -8.92
N PHE A 119 -3.32 23.08 -8.74
CA PHE A 119 -3.08 24.26 -7.93
C PHE A 119 -2.39 25.35 -8.78
N PRO A 120 -3.11 26.06 -9.66
CA PRO A 120 -2.52 27.12 -10.48
C PRO A 120 -1.83 28.22 -9.65
N SER A 121 -2.30 28.47 -8.42
CA SER A 121 -1.68 29.41 -7.47
C SER A 121 -0.28 28.99 -7.04
N LEU A 122 0.06 27.71 -7.19
CA LEU A 122 1.39 27.20 -6.87
C LEU A 122 2.45 27.77 -7.83
N GLY A 123 2.09 28.12 -9.08
CA GLY A 123 2.87 28.89 -10.05
C GLY A 123 4.40 28.84 -9.87
N ASP A 124 5.02 30.01 -9.75
CA ASP A 124 6.45 30.14 -9.38
C ASP A 124 6.69 29.95 -7.88
N SER A 125 5.62 29.92 -7.06
CA SER A 125 5.71 29.69 -5.62
C SER A 125 6.26 28.30 -5.27
N LEU A 126 6.16 27.33 -6.19
CA LEU A 126 6.75 26.00 -6.02
C LEU A 126 8.26 26.07 -5.77
N ALA A 127 8.97 27.00 -6.42
CA ALA A 127 10.42 27.19 -6.27
C ALA A 127 10.83 28.06 -5.06
N GLN A 128 9.90 28.44 -4.17
CA GLN A 128 10.22 29.27 -2.98
C GLN A 128 11.14 28.58 -1.97
N SER A 129 11.15 27.25 -1.94
CA SER A 129 11.90 26.43 -1.00
C SER A 129 12.27 25.10 -1.65
N ASP A 130 13.38 24.53 -1.19
CA ASP A 130 13.64 23.12 -1.44
C ASP A 130 12.71 22.25 -0.60
N LEU A 131 12.57 20.98 -1.00
CA LEU A 131 11.84 19.99 -0.24
C LEU A 131 12.79 18.96 0.35
N HIS A 132 12.54 18.57 1.59
CA HIS A 132 13.13 17.40 2.21
C HIS A 132 12.06 16.32 2.39
N ILE A 133 12.36 15.13 1.91
CA ILE A 133 11.50 13.96 2.00
C ILE A 133 12.24 12.88 2.79
N VAL A 134 11.63 12.36 3.85
CA VAL A 134 12.16 11.20 4.60
C VAL A 134 11.21 10.03 4.42
N ILE A 135 11.73 8.88 3.99
CA ILE A 135 10.95 7.66 3.73
C ILE A 135 11.48 6.53 4.61
N VAL A 136 10.61 5.98 5.47
CA VAL A 136 10.92 4.81 6.30
C VAL A 136 9.75 3.82 6.34
N GLY A 137 10.05 2.55 6.46
CA GLY A 137 9.10 1.46 6.62
C GLY A 137 9.28 0.74 7.95
N SER A 138 8.18 0.22 8.49
CA SER A 138 8.22 -0.71 9.63
C SER A 138 9.23 -1.84 9.36
N ASN A 139 9.91 -2.31 10.41
CA ASN A 139 10.99 -3.30 10.25
C ASN A 139 10.54 -4.58 9.53
N ASP A 140 9.25 -4.96 9.66
CA ASP A 140 8.67 -6.15 9.06
C ASP A 140 8.57 -6.15 7.52
N PHE A 141 8.80 -5.01 6.86
CA PHE A 141 8.93 -4.97 5.40
C PHE A 141 10.20 -5.64 4.87
N TYR A 142 11.18 -5.87 5.76
CA TYR A 142 12.51 -6.36 5.41
C TYR A 142 12.94 -7.50 6.32
N SER A 143 13.69 -8.44 5.76
CA SER A 143 14.32 -9.51 6.54
C SER A 143 15.42 -8.87 7.40
N GLN A 144 15.27 -8.94 8.72
CA GLN A 144 16.22 -8.36 9.66
C GLN A 144 17.29 -9.39 10.04
N GLU A 145 18.57 -8.99 10.06
CA GLU A 145 19.64 -9.78 10.68
C GLU A 145 19.44 -9.78 12.21
N ARG A 146 18.74 -10.80 12.72
CA ARG A 146 18.61 -11.02 14.17
C ARG A 146 19.73 -11.94 14.66
N GLN A 147 20.99 -11.59 14.39
CA GLN A 147 22.10 -12.25 15.09
C GLN A 147 21.94 -11.98 16.60
N GLY A 148 21.59 -13.02 17.38
CA GLY A 148 21.54 -12.97 18.84
C GLY A 148 20.17 -12.99 19.53
N GLN A 149 19.03 -12.97 18.81
CA GLN A 149 17.69 -13.04 19.43
C GLN A 149 17.15 -14.48 19.64
N LEU A 150 18.05 -15.45 19.83
CA LEU A 150 17.70 -16.76 20.41
C LEU A 150 17.50 -16.69 21.93
N SER A 151 17.72 -15.52 22.55
CA SER A 151 17.40 -15.27 23.94
C SER A 151 16.03 -14.59 24.08
N THR A 152 15.16 -15.17 24.91
CA THR A 152 13.87 -14.61 25.34
C THR A 152 14.00 -13.30 26.14
N THR A 153 15.23 -12.81 26.36
CA THR A 153 15.56 -11.58 27.10
C THR A 153 16.04 -10.41 26.23
N ALA A 154 16.02 -10.54 24.89
CA ALA A 154 16.47 -9.46 24.02
C ALA A 154 15.45 -8.30 23.99
N SER A 155 15.93 -7.06 24.07
CA SER A 155 15.11 -5.87 23.88
C SER A 155 14.43 -5.90 22.50
N PRO A 156 13.20 -5.38 22.36
CA PRO A 156 12.55 -5.28 21.06
C PRO A 156 13.45 -4.50 20.08
N PRO A 157 13.45 -4.87 18.78
CA PRO A 157 14.26 -4.17 17.79
C PRO A 157 13.85 -2.70 17.74
N LYS A 158 14.83 -1.80 17.66
CA LYS A 158 14.59 -0.36 17.51
C LYS A 158 13.67 -0.13 16.30
N PRO A 159 12.59 0.67 16.42
CA PRO A 159 11.76 1.05 15.27
C PRO A 159 12.62 1.69 14.17
N PHE A 160 12.32 1.35 12.91
CA PHE A 160 13.04 1.84 11.74
C PHE A 160 14.55 1.58 11.81
N ALA A 161 14.93 0.35 12.20
CA ALA A 161 16.32 -0.04 12.35
C ALA A 161 17.05 0.06 11.00
N HIS A 162 18.32 0.48 11.07
CA HIS A 162 19.24 0.43 9.93
C HIS A 162 19.56 -1.03 9.62
N LEU A 163 19.47 -1.41 8.34
CA LEU A 163 19.55 -2.81 7.89
C LEU A 163 20.99 -3.28 7.62
N GLY A 164 21.95 -2.34 7.62
CA GLY A 164 23.37 -2.64 7.42
C GLY A 164 23.76 -2.84 5.95
N CYS A 165 22.81 -2.78 5.02
CA CYS A 165 23.03 -3.00 3.60
C CYS A 165 22.37 -1.91 2.73
N ALA A 166 22.70 -1.91 1.45
CA ALA A 166 22.06 -1.05 0.45
C ALA A 166 20.65 -1.56 0.09
N ILE A 167 19.83 -0.70 -0.53
CA ILE A 167 18.43 -1.01 -0.87
C ILE A 167 18.27 -2.17 -1.86
N ASP A 168 19.25 -2.42 -2.71
CA ASP A 168 19.28 -3.51 -3.69
C ASP A 168 19.76 -4.85 -3.10
N GLN A 169 20.33 -4.80 -1.89
CA GLN A 169 20.83 -5.97 -1.15
C GLN A 169 19.85 -6.45 -0.07
N VAL A 170 18.79 -5.70 0.20
CA VAL A 170 17.81 -6.06 1.23
C VAL A 170 16.84 -7.15 0.73
N HIS A 171 16.60 -8.14 1.57
CA HIS A 171 15.52 -9.11 1.36
C HIS A 171 14.18 -8.53 1.79
N LYS A 172 13.17 -8.62 0.93
CA LYS A 172 11.82 -8.09 1.15
C LYS A 172 10.88 -9.23 1.53
N THR A 173 10.01 -8.98 2.52
CA THR A 173 9.11 -9.99 3.10
C THR A 173 7.79 -10.19 2.32
N GLY A 174 7.67 -9.63 1.10
CA GLY A 174 6.45 -9.76 0.29
C GLY A 174 5.25 -8.87 0.69
N LEU A 175 5.40 -8.03 1.72
CA LEU A 175 4.36 -7.12 2.23
C LEU A 175 3.94 -5.99 1.26
N GLY A 176 4.55 -5.90 0.08
CA GLY A 176 4.23 -4.87 -0.91
C GLY A 176 4.89 -3.51 -0.61
N SER A 177 6.16 -3.53 -0.19
CA SER A 177 6.91 -2.31 0.18
C SER A 177 6.90 -1.24 -0.91
N SER A 178 7.03 -1.60 -2.20
CA SER A 178 7.01 -0.63 -3.30
C SER A 178 5.67 0.10 -3.43
N ALA A 179 4.55 -0.61 -3.25
CA ALA A 179 3.22 -0.02 -3.30
C ALA A 179 2.97 0.90 -2.12
N ALA A 180 3.22 0.42 -0.89
CA ALA A 180 3.04 1.23 0.32
C ALA A 180 3.93 2.49 0.31
N MET A 181 5.20 2.35 -0.11
CA MET A 181 6.12 3.48 -0.26
C MET A 181 5.65 4.48 -1.31
N THR A 182 5.35 4.02 -2.54
CA THR A 182 4.87 4.88 -3.64
C THR A 182 3.62 5.64 -3.22
N THR A 183 2.62 4.94 -2.66
CA THR A 183 1.36 5.55 -2.22
C THR A 183 1.59 6.57 -1.12
N SER A 184 2.41 6.26 -0.10
CA SER A 184 2.70 7.22 0.98
C SER A 184 3.44 8.46 0.47
N LEU A 185 4.35 8.30 -0.51
CA LEU A 185 5.14 9.38 -1.09
C LEU A 185 4.28 10.33 -1.92
N VAL A 186 3.51 9.81 -2.88
CA VAL A 186 2.65 10.66 -3.72
C VAL A 186 1.59 11.36 -2.88
N ALA A 187 1.03 10.67 -1.87
CA ALA A 187 0.06 11.24 -0.97
C ALA A 187 0.64 12.37 -0.11
N SER A 188 1.77 12.11 0.56
CA SER A 188 2.40 13.11 1.43
C SER A 188 2.84 14.34 0.66
N LEU A 189 3.41 14.15 -0.54
CA LEU A 189 3.85 15.25 -1.39
C LEU A 189 2.66 16.04 -1.94
N LEU A 190 1.61 15.39 -2.45
CA LEU A 190 0.42 16.08 -2.97
C LEU A 190 -0.26 16.92 -1.89
N LEU A 191 -0.46 16.35 -0.69
CA LEU A 191 -1.09 17.06 0.43
C LEU A 191 -0.22 18.20 0.97
N HIS A 192 1.11 18.07 0.91
CA HIS A 192 2.02 19.15 1.27
C HIS A 192 1.95 20.30 0.27
N LEU A 193 1.91 20.00 -1.03
CA LEU A 193 1.79 21.01 -2.08
C LEU A 193 0.43 21.72 -2.06
N ASP A 194 -0.66 21.01 -1.77
CA ASP A 194 -1.99 21.61 -1.53
C ASP A 194 -1.96 22.60 -0.35
N SER A 195 -1.30 22.20 0.75
CA SER A 195 -1.13 23.07 1.92
C SER A 195 -0.32 24.33 1.57
N ARG A 196 0.74 24.21 0.76
CA ARG A 196 1.50 25.35 0.24
C ARG A 196 0.62 26.26 -0.62
N ALA A 197 -0.14 25.71 -1.58
CA ALA A 197 -1.05 26.48 -2.42
C ALA A 197 -2.07 27.28 -1.60
N SER A 198 -2.63 26.66 -0.56
CA SER A 198 -3.59 27.29 0.34
C SER A 198 -3.00 28.46 1.12
N THR A 199 -1.73 28.37 1.56
CA THR A 199 -1.04 29.49 2.23
C THR A 199 -0.78 30.67 1.28
N VAL A 200 -0.45 30.40 0.01
CA VAL A 200 -0.24 31.44 -1.00
C VAL A 200 -1.55 32.17 -1.31
N SER A 201 -2.65 31.43 -1.47
CA SER A 201 -3.97 32.01 -1.75
C SER A 201 -4.58 32.81 -0.59
N SER A 202 -4.11 32.61 0.65
CA SER A 202 -4.61 33.32 1.84
C SER A 202 -3.78 34.55 2.23
N ALA A 203 -2.67 34.83 1.54
CA ALA A 203 -1.88 36.04 1.78
C ALA A 203 -2.66 37.30 1.33
N PRO A 204 -2.74 38.36 2.17
CA PRO A 204 -3.46 39.58 1.81
C PRO A 204 -2.82 40.24 0.58
N PRO A 205 -3.62 40.79 -0.36
CA PRO A 205 -3.06 41.50 -1.49
C PRO A 205 -2.26 42.70 -0.99
N THR A 206 -0.99 42.77 -1.35
CA THR A 206 -0.15 43.95 -1.11
C THR A 206 -0.75 45.13 -1.86
N SER A 207 -1.32 46.07 -1.12
CA SER A 207 -1.98 47.26 -1.63
C SER A 207 -0.96 48.30 -2.10
N SER A 208 -0.76 48.38 -3.42
CA SER A 208 -0.29 49.61 -4.06
C SER A 208 -0.90 49.74 -5.46
N ALA A 209 -2.21 49.93 -5.53
CA ALA A 209 -2.87 50.47 -6.70
C ALA A 209 -3.98 51.42 -6.22
N GLN A 210 -3.82 52.70 -6.56
CA GLN A 210 -4.72 53.79 -6.18
C GLN A 210 -6.11 53.57 -6.79
N HIS A 211 -7.14 53.83 -5.98
CA HIS A 211 -8.54 53.81 -6.36
C HIS A 211 -8.85 54.80 -7.50
N ALA A 212 -9.37 54.29 -8.62
CA ALA A 212 -10.24 55.06 -9.51
C ALA A 212 -11.69 54.52 -9.37
N PRO A 213 -12.71 55.37 -9.38
CA PRO A 213 -14.10 54.94 -9.18
C PRO A 213 -14.66 54.24 -10.43
N PRO A 214 -15.62 53.29 -10.28
CA PRO A 214 -16.19 52.58 -11.43
C PRO A 214 -17.28 53.42 -12.11
N PRO A 215 -17.45 53.31 -13.45
CA PRO A 215 -18.59 53.89 -14.16
C PRO A 215 -19.85 53.01 -14.01
N PRO A 216 -21.06 53.57 -14.18
CA PRO A 216 -22.30 52.84 -13.95
C PRO A 216 -22.77 52.05 -15.20
N ASN A 217 -23.24 50.84 -14.93
CA ASN A 217 -24.19 50.01 -15.70
C ASN A 217 -24.03 49.84 -17.22
N ALA A 218 -23.65 48.63 -17.63
CA ALA A 218 -24.22 47.98 -18.81
C ALA A 218 -24.43 46.48 -18.54
N ALA A 219 -25.68 46.05 -18.64
CA ALA A 219 -26.08 44.65 -18.57
C ALA A 219 -25.77 43.93 -19.89
N GLY A 220 -25.37 42.67 -19.77
CA GLY A 220 -25.55 41.64 -20.81
C GLY A 220 -24.44 41.49 -21.84
N THR A 221 -23.56 40.49 -21.66
CA THR A 221 -23.27 39.45 -22.67
C THR A 221 -22.35 38.38 -22.08
N LEU A 222 -22.73 37.12 -22.34
CA LEU A 222 -22.01 35.91 -21.96
C LEU A 222 -20.75 35.69 -22.83
N SER A 223 -19.81 34.94 -22.25
CA SER A 223 -18.89 33.99 -22.90
C SER A 223 -17.49 34.49 -23.26
N THR A 224 -16.47 33.99 -22.54
CA THR A 224 -15.64 32.84 -22.97
C THR A 224 -14.45 32.68 -22.03
N SER A 225 -14.58 31.80 -21.04
CA SER A 225 -13.48 31.06 -20.39
C SER A 225 -14.11 30.10 -19.40
N PRO A 226 -13.94 28.77 -19.53
CA PRO A 226 -14.32 27.85 -18.47
C PRO A 226 -13.33 28.06 -17.32
N SER A 227 -13.68 28.93 -16.39
CA SER A 227 -13.16 28.87 -15.04
C SER A 227 -13.49 27.47 -14.52
N TYR A 228 -12.46 26.66 -14.27
CA TYR A 228 -12.56 25.43 -13.51
C TYR A 228 -12.32 25.78 -12.03
N PRO A 229 -13.34 26.18 -11.24
CA PRO A 229 -13.18 26.15 -9.81
C PRO A 229 -13.34 24.69 -9.40
N LEU A 230 -12.25 23.91 -9.42
CA LEU A 230 -12.18 22.72 -8.59
C LEU A 230 -12.15 23.20 -7.13
N LYS A 231 -13.32 23.60 -6.61
CA LYS A 231 -13.52 23.79 -5.19
C LYS A 231 -13.58 22.39 -4.57
N PHE A 232 -12.42 21.90 -4.14
CA PHE A 232 -12.39 20.88 -3.09
C PHE A 232 -13.21 21.42 -1.90
N PRO A 233 -14.05 20.59 -1.24
CA PRO A 233 -14.93 21.06 -0.18
C PRO A 233 -14.11 21.79 0.90
N ALA A 234 -14.42 23.07 1.07
CA ALA A 234 -13.78 23.95 2.02
C ALA A 234 -14.21 23.59 3.45
N SER A 235 -13.47 22.71 4.13
CA SER A 235 -13.24 22.66 5.58
C SER A 235 -12.68 21.30 6.01
N LEU A 236 -11.37 21.20 6.17
CA LEU A 236 -10.71 19.97 6.68
C LEU A 236 -9.59 20.27 7.70
N ILE A 237 -9.81 21.25 8.57
CA ILE A 237 -8.98 21.41 9.77
C ILE A 237 -9.89 21.71 10.96
N ALA A 238 -10.36 20.66 11.62
CA ALA A 238 -10.60 20.64 13.05
C ALA A 238 -10.87 19.21 13.54
N ASN A 239 -10.03 18.77 14.48
CA ASN A 239 -10.21 17.66 15.43
C ASN A 239 -9.87 16.21 15.00
N SER A 240 -8.68 15.82 15.47
CA SER A 240 -8.28 14.52 16.07
C SER A 240 -8.45 13.19 15.31
N GLN A 241 -9.02 13.16 14.11
CA GLN A 241 -8.87 12.07 13.15
C GLN A 241 -8.81 12.71 11.75
N LEU A 242 -7.60 12.92 11.22
CA LEU A 242 -7.37 13.59 9.93
C LEU A 242 -7.89 12.74 8.76
N MET A 243 -9.20 12.79 8.52
CA MET A 243 -9.83 12.09 7.40
C MET A 243 -9.59 12.87 6.11
N ILE A 244 -8.90 12.24 5.15
CA ILE A 244 -8.81 12.73 3.77
C ILE A 244 -10.15 12.46 3.09
N ASP A 245 -10.71 13.42 2.35
CA ASP A 245 -11.99 13.21 1.69
C ASP A 245 -11.89 12.14 0.58
N GLN A 246 -13.04 11.54 0.25
CA GLN A 246 -13.10 10.42 -0.70
C GLN A 246 -12.61 10.78 -2.11
N GLY A 247 -12.81 12.02 -2.56
CA GLY A 247 -12.35 12.47 -3.87
C GLY A 247 -10.82 12.54 -3.93
N THR A 248 -10.21 13.10 -2.89
CA THR A 248 -8.75 13.16 -2.73
C THR A 248 -8.14 11.77 -2.61
N LEU A 249 -8.75 10.85 -1.85
CA LEU A 249 -8.28 9.46 -1.75
C LEU A 249 -8.29 8.73 -3.09
N VAL A 250 -9.34 8.88 -3.90
CA VAL A 250 -9.41 8.27 -5.25
C VAL A 250 -8.35 8.86 -6.16
N LEU A 251 -8.10 10.17 -6.10
CA LEU A 251 -7.05 10.80 -6.90
C LEU A 251 -5.65 10.32 -6.51
N ILE A 252 -5.37 10.23 -5.21
CA ILE A 252 -4.13 9.65 -4.67
C ILE A 252 -3.97 8.20 -5.13
N HIS A 253 -5.02 7.40 -5.05
CA HIS A 253 -5.01 6.04 -5.57
C HIS A 253 -4.64 6.01 -7.06
N ASN A 254 -5.32 6.79 -7.89
CA ASN A 254 -5.10 6.78 -9.34
C ASN A 254 -3.67 7.23 -9.69
N LEU A 255 -3.15 8.26 -9.01
CA LEU A 255 -1.77 8.70 -9.15
C LEU A 255 -0.77 7.62 -8.71
N ALA A 256 -1.01 6.96 -7.59
CA ALA A 256 -0.15 5.87 -7.11
C ALA A 256 -0.17 4.68 -8.08
N GLN A 257 -1.32 4.31 -8.65
CA GLN A 257 -1.43 3.25 -9.67
C GLN A 257 -0.64 3.62 -10.93
N TYR A 258 -0.75 4.88 -11.37
CA TYR A 258 -0.03 5.39 -12.52
C TYR A 258 1.49 5.34 -12.31
N VAL A 259 1.99 5.89 -11.21
CA VAL A 259 3.42 5.91 -10.87
C VAL A 259 3.97 4.50 -10.68
N HIS A 260 3.26 3.65 -9.94
CA HIS A 260 3.69 2.28 -9.67
C HIS A 260 3.74 1.47 -10.96
N SER A 261 2.74 1.61 -11.83
CA SER A 261 2.78 0.99 -13.16
C SER A 261 3.99 1.50 -13.94
N LEU A 262 4.21 2.82 -14.02
CA LEU A 262 5.33 3.42 -14.79
C LEU A 262 6.67 2.86 -14.33
N ALA A 263 6.90 2.81 -13.01
CA ALA A 263 8.13 2.29 -12.43
C ALA A 263 8.31 0.78 -12.68
N GLN A 264 7.21 0.02 -12.77
CA GLN A 264 7.25 -1.40 -13.12
C GLN A 264 7.35 -1.67 -14.63
N GLY A 265 7.11 -0.67 -15.48
CA GLY A 265 7.03 -0.81 -16.93
C GLY A 265 5.84 -1.65 -17.43
N LYS A 266 4.85 -1.90 -16.58
CA LYS A 266 3.64 -2.68 -16.92
C LYS A 266 2.48 -2.34 -16.00
N VAL A 267 1.26 -2.60 -16.46
CA VAL A 267 0.06 -2.53 -15.63
C VAL A 267 -0.09 -3.82 -14.83
N GLY A 268 0.15 -3.75 -13.53
CA GLY A 268 -0.08 -4.85 -12.59
C GLY A 268 -1.57 -5.14 -12.33
N SER A 269 -1.84 -5.95 -11.32
CA SER A 269 -3.21 -6.14 -10.80
C SER A 269 -3.74 -4.88 -10.10
N GLY A 270 -2.86 -4.11 -9.45
CA GLY A 270 -3.19 -2.90 -8.70
C GLY A 270 -3.72 -3.13 -7.28
N PHE A 271 -3.86 -4.38 -6.82
CA PHE A 271 -4.42 -4.67 -5.50
C PHE A 271 -3.53 -4.19 -4.35
N ASP A 272 -2.22 -4.11 -4.57
CA ASP A 272 -1.22 -3.71 -3.59
C ASP A 272 -1.28 -2.21 -3.32
N VAL A 273 -1.31 -1.39 -4.38
CA VAL A 273 -1.56 0.05 -4.28
C VAL A 273 -2.94 0.32 -3.70
N SER A 274 -3.95 -0.43 -4.12
CA SER A 274 -5.31 -0.29 -3.60
C SER A 274 -5.38 -0.60 -2.09
N ALA A 275 -4.75 -1.68 -1.63
CA ALA A 275 -4.71 -1.99 -0.20
C ALA A 275 -3.88 -0.98 0.61
N ALA A 276 -2.85 -0.36 0.01
CA ALA A 276 -2.13 0.74 0.65
C ALA A 276 -3.01 1.98 0.88
N VAL A 277 -4.08 2.17 0.09
CA VAL A 277 -5.04 3.28 0.25
C VAL A 277 -6.21 2.89 1.16
N TRP A 278 -6.90 1.78 0.85
CA TRP A 278 -8.16 1.39 1.51
C TRP A 278 -8.01 0.27 2.54
N GLY A 279 -6.83 -0.32 2.72
CA GLY A 279 -6.62 -1.38 3.71
C GLY A 279 -7.17 -2.74 3.25
N SER A 280 -7.63 -3.56 4.21
CA SER A 280 -8.19 -4.89 3.94
C SER A 280 -9.44 -4.83 3.06
N GLN A 281 -9.49 -5.68 2.03
CA GLN A 281 -10.49 -5.58 0.97
C GLN A 281 -10.68 -6.87 0.16
N ILE A 282 -11.89 -7.04 -0.38
CA ILE A 282 -12.13 -7.78 -1.61
C ILE A 282 -11.86 -6.81 -2.75
N TYR A 283 -10.94 -7.18 -3.64
CA TYR A 283 -10.46 -6.33 -4.71
C TYR A 283 -10.78 -6.93 -6.07
N ARG A 284 -11.30 -6.09 -6.97
CA ARG A 284 -11.33 -6.35 -8.41
C ARG A 284 -10.47 -5.32 -9.12
N ARG A 285 -9.55 -5.80 -9.97
CA ARG A 285 -8.61 -4.94 -10.72
C ARG A 285 -9.31 -3.93 -11.60
N PHE A 286 -8.63 -2.81 -11.90
CA PHE A 286 -9.03 -1.86 -12.94
C PHE A 286 -8.60 -2.35 -14.35
N GLU A 287 -9.17 -1.75 -15.39
CA GLU A 287 -8.78 -1.96 -16.80
C GLU A 287 -7.66 -1.01 -17.23
N GLY A 288 -6.78 -1.45 -18.12
CA GLY A 288 -5.63 -0.64 -18.58
C GLY A 288 -6.02 0.75 -19.12
N VAL A 289 -7.22 0.87 -19.70
CA VAL A 289 -7.77 2.15 -20.21
C VAL A 289 -7.86 3.25 -19.14
N CYS A 290 -7.95 2.90 -17.85
CA CYS A 290 -7.92 3.86 -16.75
C CYS A 290 -6.61 4.66 -16.70
N LEU A 291 -5.50 4.07 -17.16
CA LEU A 291 -4.17 4.69 -17.22
C LEU A 291 -3.80 5.22 -18.63
N GLY A 292 -4.73 5.14 -19.58
CA GLY A 292 -4.55 5.64 -20.94
C GLY A 292 -3.73 4.71 -21.84
N GLU A 293 -3.93 4.84 -23.16
CA GLU A 293 -3.27 4.00 -24.17
C GLU A 293 -1.77 4.30 -24.32
N SER A 294 -1.34 5.52 -23.96
CA SER A 294 0.04 6.00 -24.11
C SER A 294 1.03 5.50 -23.07
N PHE A 295 0.58 4.66 -22.12
CA PHE A 295 1.43 4.11 -21.06
C PHE A 295 2.67 3.36 -21.60
N ASN A 296 2.61 2.83 -22.82
CA ASN A 296 3.69 2.09 -23.47
C ASN A 296 4.47 2.89 -24.55
N GLU A 297 4.12 4.14 -24.84
CA GLU A 297 4.65 4.86 -26.02
C GLU A 297 5.73 5.91 -25.70
N GLY A 298 6.16 6.04 -24.43
CA GLY A 298 7.22 6.99 -24.06
C GLY A 298 6.89 8.47 -24.32
N LYS A 299 5.61 8.80 -24.57
CA LYS A 299 5.14 10.17 -24.77
C LYS A 299 5.06 10.90 -23.43
N THR A 300 5.69 12.06 -23.32
CA THR A 300 5.55 12.96 -22.17
C THR A 300 4.10 13.43 -22.06
N ILE A 301 3.49 13.23 -20.89
CA ILE A 301 2.14 13.72 -20.60
C ILE A 301 2.22 15.11 -19.98
N THR A 302 1.42 16.05 -20.48
CA THR A 302 1.36 17.40 -19.92
C THR A 302 0.68 17.39 -18.54
N PRO A 303 0.92 18.39 -17.67
CA PRO A 303 0.21 18.52 -16.39
C PRO A 303 -1.32 18.38 -16.50
N ASN A 304 -1.94 19.11 -17.43
CA ASN A 304 -3.40 19.03 -17.66
C ASN A 304 -3.82 17.68 -18.26
N GLY A 305 -2.98 17.08 -19.12
CA GLY A 305 -3.21 15.73 -19.62
C GLY A 305 -3.23 14.70 -18.49
N LEU A 306 -2.31 14.83 -17.53
CA LEU A 306 -2.23 13.96 -16.36
C LEU A 306 -3.44 14.15 -15.44
N LEU A 307 -3.87 15.39 -15.21
CA LEU A 307 -5.11 15.67 -14.46
C LEU A 307 -6.35 15.07 -15.14
N ASN A 308 -6.48 15.26 -16.46
CA ASN A 308 -7.57 14.68 -17.24
C ASN A 308 -7.58 13.15 -17.14
N LEU A 309 -6.40 12.53 -17.17
CA LEU A 309 -6.25 11.09 -17.10
C LEU A 309 -6.60 10.51 -15.72
N LEU A 310 -6.15 11.15 -14.64
CA LEU A 310 -6.24 10.59 -13.29
C LEU A 310 -7.48 11.03 -12.52
N SER A 311 -8.09 12.16 -12.87
CA SER A 311 -9.26 12.68 -12.16
C SER A 311 -10.49 11.81 -12.44
N PRO A 312 -11.18 11.27 -11.42
CA PRO A 312 -12.42 10.52 -11.62
C PRO A 312 -13.57 11.41 -12.15
N LEU A 313 -13.43 12.74 -12.06
CA LEU A 313 -14.39 13.70 -12.62
C LEU A 313 -14.21 13.90 -14.12
N LEU A 314 -13.00 13.69 -14.64
CA LEU A 314 -12.63 13.98 -16.03
C LEU A 314 -12.46 12.69 -16.85
N ASN A 315 -12.03 11.60 -16.21
CA ASN A 315 -11.91 10.29 -16.81
C ASN A 315 -12.92 9.30 -16.21
N HIS A 316 -14.03 9.11 -16.94
CA HIS A 316 -15.09 8.18 -16.57
C HIS A 316 -14.65 6.70 -16.50
N ALA A 317 -13.47 6.34 -17.04
CA ALA A 317 -12.95 4.98 -16.88
C ALA A 317 -12.71 4.62 -15.41
N TRP A 318 -12.40 5.60 -14.56
CA TRP A 318 -12.21 5.41 -13.12
C TRP A 318 -13.52 5.26 -12.33
N THR A 319 -14.67 5.56 -12.92
CA THR A 319 -15.98 5.48 -12.27
C THR A 319 -16.92 4.46 -12.90
N ASN A 320 -16.67 4.05 -14.15
CA ASN A 320 -17.45 3.04 -14.83
C ASN A 320 -17.17 1.64 -14.28
N ASN A 321 -18.19 0.95 -13.77
CA ASN A 321 -18.07 -0.40 -13.18
C ASN A 321 -17.40 -1.45 -14.10
N ARG A 322 -17.42 -1.25 -15.43
CA ARG A 322 -16.77 -2.15 -16.40
C ARG A 322 -15.24 -1.97 -16.45
N THR A 323 -14.71 -0.81 -16.05
CA THR A 323 -13.29 -0.45 -16.17
C THR A 323 -12.66 -0.07 -14.84
N ALA A 324 -13.41 0.59 -13.96
CA ALA A 324 -12.97 1.01 -12.64
C ALA A 324 -12.59 -0.20 -11.76
N PRO A 325 -11.67 -0.01 -10.79
CA PRO A 325 -11.48 -0.99 -9.74
C PRO A 325 -12.74 -1.09 -8.86
N ASN A 326 -12.92 -2.21 -8.18
CA ASN A 326 -13.95 -2.34 -7.16
C ASN A 326 -13.33 -2.85 -5.86
N VAL A 327 -13.74 -2.24 -4.76
CA VAL A 327 -13.25 -2.53 -3.41
C VAL A 327 -14.47 -2.77 -2.54
N ALA A 328 -14.46 -3.87 -1.79
CA ALA A 328 -15.48 -4.18 -0.79
C ALA A 328 -14.83 -4.60 0.54
N PRO A 329 -15.51 -4.41 1.67
CA PRO A 329 -15.06 -4.87 2.98
C PRO A 329 -14.59 -6.33 3.03
N PHE A 330 -13.41 -6.56 3.60
CA PHE A 330 -12.88 -7.89 3.92
C PHE A 330 -12.05 -7.84 5.20
N GLY A 331 -12.12 -8.88 6.01
CA GLY A 331 -11.39 -8.93 7.27
C GLY A 331 -11.52 -10.28 7.95
N LEU A 332 -10.65 -10.53 8.92
CA LEU A 332 -10.75 -11.72 9.76
C LEU A 332 -11.83 -11.53 10.83
N PRO A 333 -12.64 -12.56 11.11
CA PRO A 333 -13.56 -12.58 12.24
C PRO A 333 -12.85 -12.36 13.59
N PRO A 334 -13.54 -11.80 14.60
CA PRO A 334 -13.04 -11.78 15.97
C PRO A 334 -12.54 -13.15 16.44
N GLY A 335 -11.42 -13.19 17.17
CA GLY A 335 -10.84 -14.44 17.68
C GLY A 335 -10.07 -15.25 16.63
N MET A 336 -9.82 -14.70 15.44
CA MET A 336 -8.86 -15.24 14.47
C MET A 336 -7.70 -14.26 14.29
N THR A 337 -6.48 -14.77 14.16
CA THR A 337 -5.29 -13.95 13.88
C THR A 337 -4.49 -14.57 12.75
N LEU A 338 -4.01 -13.73 11.84
CA LEU A 338 -3.07 -14.13 10.80
C LEU A 338 -1.64 -13.72 11.20
N LEU A 339 -0.78 -14.73 11.25
CA LEU A 339 0.66 -14.62 11.41
C LEU A 339 1.34 -14.70 10.04
N LEU A 340 2.37 -13.89 9.82
CA LEU A 340 3.21 -13.93 8.63
C LEU A 340 4.60 -14.44 8.97
N ALA A 341 5.19 -15.21 8.05
CA ALA A 341 6.57 -15.62 8.14
C ALA A 341 7.27 -15.44 6.80
N ASP A 342 8.48 -14.90 6.86
CA ASP A 342 9.37 -14.68 5.73
C ASP A 342 10.16 -15.95 5.43
N VAL A 343 10.32 -16.28 4.16
CA VAL A 343 11.17 -17.38 3.69
C VAL A 343 12.40 -16.74 3.03
N ASP A 344 13.56 -16.93 3.66
CA ASP A 344 14.83 -16.28 3.34
C ASP A 344 15.50 -16.89 2.08
N ALA A 345 14.72 -17.03 1.02
CA ALA A 345 15.14 -17.57 -0.27
C ALA A 345 14.68 -16.69 -1.43
N GLY A 346 13.50 -16.04 -1.32
CA GLY A 346 12.95 -15.10 -2.31
C GLY A 346 12.62 -15.72 -3.68
N SER A 347 11.61 -15.19 -4.39
CA SER A 347 11.37 -15.50 -5.80
C SER A 347 11.49 -14.33 -6.76
N HIS A 348 11.73 -14.68 -8.02
CA HIS A 348 11.49 -13.82 -9.17
C HIS A 348 10.04 -13.92 -9.67
N THR A 349 9.10 -13.31 -8.94
CA THR A 349 7.66 -13.31 -9.23
C THR A 349 7.25 -12.99 -10.69
N PRO A 350 7.88 -12.05 -11.42
CA PRO A 350 7.48 -11.74 -12.80
C PRO A 350 7.63 -12.90 -13.79
N SER A 351 8.64 -13.76 -13.61
CA SER A 351 8.85 -14.93 -14.46
C SER A 351 7.74 -15.97 -14.25
N MET A 352 7.31 -16.16 -13.00
CA MET A 352 6.25 -17.09 -12.62
C MET A 352 4.90 -16.72 -13.28
N VAL A 353 4.51 -15.45 -13.23
CA VAL A 353 3.26 -14.98 -13.85
C VAL A 353 3.26 -15.24 -15.36
N GLY A 354 4.38 -14.99 -16.04
CA GLY A 354 4.51 -15.25 -17.48
C GLY A 354 4.32 -16.73 -17.82
N LYS A 355 4.97 -17.63 -17.08
CA LYS A 355 4.85 -19.09 -17.26
C LYS A 355 3.42 -19.58 -17.03
N VAL A 356 2.78 -19.17 -15.93
CA VAL A 356 1.38 -19.55 -15.62
C VAL A 356 0.41 -19.09 -16.70
N LEU A 357 0.54 -17.84 -17.18
CA LEU A 357 -0.31 -17.32 -18.26
C LEU A 357 -0.02 -17.99 -19.61
N GLY A 358 1.25 -18.33 -19.88
CA GLY A 358 1.65 -19.11 -21.05
C GLY A 358 0.99 -20.49 -21.07
N TRP A 359 1.07 -21.23 -19.96
CA TRP A 359 0.40 -22.52 -19.79
C TRP A 359 -1.13 -22.39 -19.91
N LYS A 360 -1.75 -21.37 -19.27
CA LYS A 360 -3.20 -21.14 -19.36
C LYS A 360 -3.69 -20.99 -20.81
N ASN A 361 -2.88 -20.38 -21.67
CA ASN A 361 -3.22 -20.24 -23.09
C ASN A 361 -3.00 -21.53 -23.88
N ALA A 362 -1.97 -22.32 -23.52
CA ALA A 362 -1.65 -23.58 -24.19
C ALA A 362 -2.64 -24.71 -23.83
N GLU A 363 -3.07 -24.80 -22.57
CA GLU A 363 -3.93 -25.86 -22.05
C GLU A 363 -5.27 -25.29 -21.53
N LYS A 364 -5.97 -24.58 -22.41
CA LYS A 364 -7.13 -23.76 -22.05
C LYS A 364 -8.22 -24.49 -21.27
N GLU A 365 -8.60 -25.70 -21.68
CA GLU A 365 -9.68 -26.45 -21.04
C GLU A 365 -9.34 -26.81 -19.58
N GLN A 366 -8.15 -27.38 -19.36
CA GLN A 366 -7.67 -27.72 -18.02
C GLN A 366 -7.47 -26.46 -17.17
N ALA A 367 -6.93 -25.40 -17.76
CA ALA A 367 -6.73 -24.14 -17.06
C ALA A 367 -8.05 -23.46 -16.68
N ASP A 368 -9.04 -23.47 -17.56
CA ASP A 368 -10.37 -22.90 -17.29
C ASP A 368 -11.10 -23.69 -16.18
N ARG A 369 -10.92 -25.02 -16.10
CA ARG A 369 -11.38 -25.84 -14.97
C ARG A 369 -10.74 -25.40 -13.66
N ILE A 370 -9.40 -25.39 -13.59
CA ILE A 370 -8.65 -25.02 -12.38
C ILE A 370 -8.98 -23.57 -11.96
N TRP A 371 -9.09 -22.63 -12.91
CA TRP A 371 -9.46 -21.24 -12.62
C TRP A 371 -10.86 -21.13 -12.03
N SER A 372 -11.82 -21.89 -12.57
CA SER A 372 -13.21 -21.87 -12.11
C SER A 372 -13.34 -22.46 -10.71
N GLU A 373 -12.67 -23.58 -10.44
CA GLU A 373 -12.65 -24.20 -9.11
C GLU A 373 -11.92 -23.31 -8.09
N LEU A 374 -10.79 -22.70 -8.45
CA LEU A 374 -10.10 -21.72 -7.60
C LEU A 374 -10.98 -20.51 -7.30
N HIS A 375 -11.66 -19.97 -8.32
CA HIS A 375 -12.56 -18.86 -8.14
C HIS A 375 -13.66 -19.20 -7.12
N GLN A 376 -14.30 -20.36 -7.28
CA GLN A 376 -15.35 -20.81 -6.37
C GLN A 376 -14.82 -20.98 -4.94
N ALA A 377 -13.71 -21.71 -4.76
CA ALA A 377 -13.12 -21.95 -3.44
C ALA A 377 -12.68 -20.65 -2.74
N ASN A 378 -12.11 -19.69 -3.49
CA ASN A 378 -11.72 -18.39 -2.95
C ASN A 378 -12.95 -17.59 -2.46
N ASN A 379 -14.05 -17.55 -3.24
CA ASN A 379 -15.27 -16.86 -2.84
C ASN A 379 -15.95 -17.56 -1.65
N ASP A 380 -16.01 -18.89 -1.63
CA ASP A 380 -16.61 -19.66 -0.54
C ASP A 380 -15.84 -19.47 0.77
N PHE A 381 -14.51 -19.42 0.70
CA PHE A 381 -13.66 -19.09 1.84
C PHE A 381 -13.99 -17.69 2.39
N ALA A 382 -14.05 -16.69 1.52
CA ALA A 382 -14.33 -15.32 1.93
C ALA A 382 -15.75 -15.15 2.50
N GLU A 383 -16.75 -15.80 1.90
CA GLU A 383 -18.12 -15.81 2.40
C GLU A 383 -18.21 -16.51 3.76
N MET A 384 -17.43 -17.57 3.99
CA MET A 384 -17.38 -18.23 5.30
C MET A 384 -16.76 -17.33 6.37
N LEU A 385 -15.68 -16.61 6.07
CA LEU A 385 -15.14 -15.60 6.99
C LEU A 385 -16.18 -14.51 7.28
N ALA A 386 -16.90 -14.02 6.26
CA ALA A 386 -17.95 -13.03 6.45
C ALA A 386 -19.09 -13.58 7.34
N LYS A 387 -19.50 -14.84 7.15
CA LYS A 387 -20.50 -15.53 8.00
C LYS A 387 -20.05 -15.64 9.45
N LEU A 388 -18.81 -16.08 9.69
CA LEU A 388 -18.22 -16.15 11.03
C LEU A 388 -18.18 -14.76 11.69
N GLY A 389 -17.80 -13.72 10.94
CA GLY A 389 -17.80 -12.35 11.42
C GLY A 389 -19.19 -11.81 11.78
N ARG A 390 -20.22 -12.15 11.00
CA ARG A 390 -21.63 -11.83 11.32
C ARG A 390 -22.09 -12.57 12.58
N GLY A 391 -21.84 -13.88 12.66
CA GLY A 391 -22.17 -14.68 13.84
C GLY A 391 -21.49 -14.17 15.11
N ALA A 392 -20.24 -13.72 15.02
CA ALA A 392 -19.52 -13.10 16.14
C ALA A 392 -20.13 -11.78 16.62
N LYS A 393 -20.80 -11.02 15.74
CA LYS A 393 -21.52 -9.79 16.10
C LYS A 393 -22.89 -10.10 16.71
N GLU A 394 -23.58 -11.10 16.17
CA GLU A 394 -24.93 -11.49 16.61
C GLU A 394 -24.90 -12.22 17.97
N ASN A 395 -23.91 -13.08 18.20
CA ASN A 395 -23.73 -13.79 19.47
C ASN A 395 -22.25 -13.87 19.87
N PRO A 396 -21.70 -12.78 20.44
CA PRO A 396 -20.27 -12.68 20.78
C PRO A 396 -19.79 -13.75 21.76
N GLU A 397 -20.59 -14.06 22.79
CA GLU A 397 -20.21 -15.05 23.81
C GLU A 397 -20.16 -16.46 23.24
N PHE A 398 -21.19 -16.87 22.48
CA PHE A 398 -21.18 -18.18 21.82
C PHE A 398 -20.01 -18.32 20.86
N HIS A 399 -19.72 -17.28 20.07
CA HIS A 399 -18.57 -17.27 19.17
C HIS A 399 -17.26 -17.43 19.93
N ALA A 400 -17.07 -16.67 21.00
CA ALA A 400 -15.87 -16.75 21.84
C ALA A 400 -15.71 -18.14 22.50
N GLU A 401 -16.80 -18.75 22.95
CA GLU A 401 -16.79 -20.14 23.45
C GLU A 401 -16.38 -21.15 22.38
N GLN A 402 -16.83 -20.97 21.12
CA GLN A 402 -16.37 -21.81 20.01
C GLN A 402 -14.88 -21.62 19.73
N VAL A 403 -14.38 -20.37 19.74
CA VAL A 403 -12.95 -20.07 19.58
C VAL A 403 -12.14 -20.77 20.68
N ASP A 404 -12.56 -20.63 21.95
CA ASP A 404 -11.90 -21.26 23.10
C ASP A 404 -11.89 -22.79 22.99
N ARG A 405 -13.02 -23.39 22.59
CA ARG A 405 -13.15 -24.84 22.40
C ARG A 405 -12.21 -25.35 21.30
N PHE A 406 -12.27 -24.75 20.11
CA PHE A 406 -11.54 -25.24 18.94
C PHE A 406 -10.06 -24.89 18.95
N ALA A 407 -9.63 -23.88 19.73
CA ALA A 407 -8.22 -23.53 19.88
C ALA A 407 -7.36 -24.67 20.48
N SER A 408 -7.98 -25.61 21.20
CA SER A 408 -7.26 -26.71 21.88
C SER A 408 -7.12 -28.00 21.05
N VAL A 409 -7.77 -28.08 19.89
CA VAL A 409 -7.86 -29.30 19.07
C VAL A 409 -7.49 -29.00 17.61
N ALA A 410 -6.95 -29.99 16.89
CA ALA A 410 -6.60 -29.85 15.48
C ALA A 410 -7.85 -29.70 14.59
N SER A 411 -7.72 -28.98 13.48
CA SER A 411 -8.84 -28.68 12.57
C SER A 411 -9.53 -29.93 12.01
N ARG A 412 -8.79 -31.04 11.85
CA ARG A 412 -9.35 -32.34 11.42
C ARG A 412 -10.40 -32.90 12.39
N GLU A 413 -10.32 -32.54 13.68
CA GLU A 413 -11.20 -33.03 14.75
C GLU A 413 -12.38 -32.08 15.04
N TRP A 414 -12.44 -30.92 14.38
CA TRP A 414 -13.57 -30.01 14.50
C TRP A 414 -14.83 -30.60 13.85
N SER A 415 -16.00 -30.24 14.38
CA SER A 415 -17.28 -30.69 13.83
C SER A 415 -17.48 -30.21 12.39
N GLU A 416 -17.97 -31.08 11.50
CA GLU A 416 -18.16 -30.76 10.06
C GLU A 416 -19.10 -29.58 9.80
N SER A 417 -20.04 -29.31 10.71
CA SER A 417 -20.93 -28.14 10.61
C SER A 417 -20.30 -26.83 11.11
N SER A 418 -19.09 -26.85 11.65
CA SER A 418 -18.40 -25.65 12.16
C SER A 418 -17.94 -24.77 11.00
N GLY A 419 -18.24 -23.47 11.07
CA GLY A 419 -17.72 -22.51 10.09
C GLY A 419 -16.19 -22.47 10.04
N PHE A 420 -15.51 -22.71 11.18
CA PHE A 420 -14.05 -22.81 11.21
C PHE A 420 -13.53 -24.04 10.43
N LYS A 421 -14.23 -25.18 10.54
CA LYS A 421 -13.90 -26.40 9.79
C LYS A 421 -14.08 -26.19 8.29
N ILE A 422 -15.20 -25.57 7.89
CA ILE A 422 -15.47 -25.27 6.49
C ILE A 422 -14.41 -24.31 5.94
N ALA A 423 -14.03 -23.25 6.69
CA ALA A 423 -12.97 -22.34 6.29
C ALA A 423 -11.61 -23.07 6.11
N SER A 424 -11.27 -23.99 7.03
CA SER A 424 -10.08 -24.83 6.93
C SER A 424 -10.08 -25.71 5.68
N GLN A 425 -11.21 -26.36 5.37
CA GLN A 425 -11.37 -27.17 4.16
C GLN A 425 -11.20 -26.32 2.89
N GLN A 426 -11.75 -25.11 2.85
CA GLN A 426 -11.56 -24.23 1.69
C GLN A 426 -10.10 -23.82 1.49
N ILE A 427 -9.35 -23.55 2.57
CA ILE A 427 -7.91 -23.27 2.49
C ILE A 427 -7.16 -24.46 1.88
N LEU A 428 -7.48 -25.70 2.30
CA LEU A 428 -6.87 -26.91 1.76
C LEU A 428 -7.19 -27.09 0.26
N SER A 429 -8.43 -26.84 -0.16
CA SER A 429 -8.85 -26.88 -1.56
C SER A 429 -8.10 -25.85 -2.41
N ILE A 430 -8.02 -24.60 -1.93
CA ILE A 430 -7.26 -23.54 -2.61
C ILE A 430 -5.81 -23.95 -2.80
N ARG A 431 -5.16 -24.47 -1.74
CA ARG A 431 -3.77 -24.93 -1.82
C ARG A 431 -3.57 -26.09 -2.79
N ALA A 432 -4.48 -27.07 -2.80
CA ALA A 432 -4.42 -28.18 -3.73
C ALA A 432 -4.48 -27.72 -5.20
N LEU A 433 -5.41 -26.81 -5.50
CA LEU A 433 -5.57 -26.26 -6.85
C LEU A 433 -4.40 -25.35 -7.26
N MET A 434 -3.86 -24.55 -6.33
CA MET A 434 -2.66 -23.73 -6.57
C MET A 434 -1.43 -24.60 -6.85
N ARG A 435 -1.29 -25.74 -6.17
CA ARG A 435 -0.23 -26.73 -6.46
C ARG A 435 -0.42 -27.38 -7.82
N GLU A 436 -1.64 -27.84 -8.15
CA GLU A 436 -1.92 -28.42 -9.47
C GLU A 436 -1.57 -27.40 -10.58
N MET A 437 -1.98 -26.13 -10.41
CA MET A 437 -1.61 -25.05 -11.31
C MET A 437 -0.09 -24.88 -11.43
N GLY A 438 0.65 -24.95 -10.32
CA GLY A 438 2.11 -24.86 -10.31
C GLY A 438 2.78 -26.02 -11.05
N GLU A 439 2.38 -27.25 -10.78
CA GLU A 439 2.87 -28.47 -11.45
C GLU A 439 2.63 -28.40 -12.96
N ARG A 440 1.42 -28.02 -13.37
CA ARG A 440 1.03 -27.92 -14.79
C ARG A 440 1.80 -26.83 -15.55
N SER A 441 2.11 -25.73 -14.87
CA SER A 441 2.79 -24.57 -15.46
C SER A 441 4.31 -24.57 -15.31
N ASP A 442 4.89 -25.59 -14.68
CA ASP A 442 6.33 -25.62 -14.33
C ASP A 442 6.74 -24.38 -13.51
N VAL A 443 5.91 -24.05 -12.52
CA VAL A 443 6.11 -22.95 -11.59
C VAL A 443 6.01 -23.49 -10.16
N PRO A 444 7.04 -23.29 -9.32
CA PRO A 444 6.99 -23.71 -7.92
C PRO A 444 6.13 -22.75 -7.11
N ILE A 445 4.81 -22.75 -7.32
CA ILE A 445 3.87 -21.86 -6.62
C ILE A 445 3.87 -22.18 -5.13
N GLU A 446 3.69 -23.45 -4.77
CA GLU A 446 3.90 -23.98 -3.43
C GLU A 446 4.85 -25.17 -3.55
N PRO A 447 6.18 -24.94 -3.48
CA PRO A 447 7.20 -25.97 -3.61
C PRO A 447 7.13 -27.01 -2.48
N PRO A 448 7.70 -28.21 -2.66
CA PRO A 448 7.59 -29.32 -1.71
C PRO A 448 7.98 -28.98 -0.27
N GLU A 449 9.02 -28.17 -0.08
CA GLU A 449 9.51 -27.72 1.23
C GLU A 449 8.46 -26.84 1.93
N GLN A 450 7.84 -25.90 1.19
CA GLN A 450 6.73 -25.09 1.70
C GLN A 450 5.51 -25.95 1.96
N THR A 451 5.17 -26.90 1.09
CA THR A 451 4.05 -27.83 1.31
C THR A 451 4.23 -28.62 2.61
N LYS A 452 5.43 -29.15 2.87
CA LYS A 452 5.75 -29.88 4.09
C LYS A 452 5.56 -29.01 5.34
N LEU A 453 6.08 -27.79 5.32
CA LEU A 453 5.92 -26.82 6.41
C LEU A 453 4.45 -26.45 6.65
N LEU A 454 3.74 -26.06 5.59
CA LEU A 454 2.35 -25.63 5.68
C LEU A 454 1.43 -26.75 6.16
N ASN A 455 1.72 -28.00 5.79
CA ASN A 455 0.99 -29.16 6.30
C ASN A 455 1.26 -29.34 7.80
N ALA A 456 2.53 -29.30 8.23
CA ALA A 456 2.88 -29.41 9.65
C ALA A 456 2.21 -28.31 10.50
N LEU A 457 2.20 -27.07 10.02
CA LEU A 457 1.52 -25.95 10.68
C LEU A 457 0.00 -26.16 10.75
N SER A 458 -0.62 -26.66 9.68
CA SER A 458 -2.08 -26.86 9.62
C SER A 458 -2.58 -27.96 10.57
N GLU A 459 -1.70 -28.87 10.99
CA GLU A 459 -2.02 -29.92 11.97
C GLU A 459 -1.93 -29.44 13.43
N LEU A 460 -1.41 -28.24 13.68
CA LEU A 460 -1.31 -27.70 15.03
C LEU A 460 -2.71 -27.39 15.60
N PRO A 461 -2.94 -27.64 16.91
CA PRO A 461 -4.19 -27.29 17.57
C PRO A 461 -4.54 -25.82 17.41
N GLY A 462 -5.81 -25.54 17.08
CA GLY A 462 -6.31 -24.18 16.88
C GLY A 462 -5.88 -23.49 15.59
N VAL A 463 -5.10 -24.14 14.72
CA VAL A 463 -4.78 -23.59 13.39
C VAL A 463 -5.93 -23.88 12.43
N VAL A 464 -6.44 -22.81 11.80
CA VAL A 464 -7.50 -22.89 10.79
C VAL A 464 -6.90 -23.31 9.46
N GLY A 465 -5.73 -22.76 9.12
CA GLY A 465 -4.96 -23.18 7.96
C GLY A 465 -3.75 -22.28 7.73
N ALA A 466 -2.86 -22.72 6.85
CA ALA A 466 -1.71 -21.96 6.40
C ALA A 466 -1.65 -21.98 4.88
N GLY A 467 -0.98 -21.00 4.26
CA GLY A 467 -0.77 -20.96 2.81
C GLY A 467 0.33 -20.00 2.37
N VAL A 468 0.55 -19.92 1.06
CA VAL A 468 1.44 -18.94 0.43
C VAL A 468 0.64 -17.70 -0.01
N PRO A 469 1.13 -16.47 0.18
CA PRO A 469 0.46 -15.27 -0.29
C PRO A 469 0.76 -15.01 -1.77
N GLY A 470 -0.23 -14.47 -2.48
CA GLY A 470 -0.06 -13.98 -3.85
C GLY A 470 0.42 -15.04 -4.84
N ALA A 471 1.58 -14.80 -5.47
CA ALA A 471 2.09 -15.68 -6.52
C ALA A 471 2.79 -16.95 -5.99
N GLY A 472 3.18 -16.96 -4.71
CA GLY A 472 3.96 -18.04 -4.11
C GLY A 472 5.43 -18.06 -4.54
N GLY A 473 6.09 -19.20 -4.35
CA GLY A 473 7.49 -19.42 -4.74
C GLY A 473 8.51 -18.95 -3.71
N TYR A 474 8.59 -19.58 -2.54
CA TYR A 474 9.65 -19.28 -1.56
C TYR A 474 9.69 -17.81 -1.04
N ASP A 475 8.63 -17.02 -1.23
CA ASP A 475 8.54 -15.66 -0.69
C ASP A 475 8.17 -15.68 0.80
N ALA A 476 6.89 -15.68 1.12
CA ALA A 476 6.40 -15.68 2.49
C ALA A 476 5.37 -16.80 2.65
N ILE A 477 4.98 -17.06 3.90
CA ILE A 477 3.79 -17.84 4.22
C ILE A 477 2.91 -17.05 5.18
N TRP A 478 1.64 -17.43 5.24
CA TRP A 478 0.70 -16.97 6.25
C TRP A 478 0.10 -18.16 6.99
N VAL A 479 -0.25 -17.96 8.26
CA VAL A 479 -0.96 -18.93 9.10
C VAL A 479 -2.12 -18.21 9.77
N ILE A 480 -3.33 -18.73 9.63
CA ILE A 480 -4.52 -18.28 10.37
C ILE A 480 -4.75 -19.23 11.53
N ALA A 481 -4.75 -18.69 12.75
CA ALA A 481 -4.99 -19.45 13.97
C ALA A 481 -6.04 -18.77 14.85
N LEU A 482 -6.70 -19.57 15.68
CA LEU A 482 -7.64 -19.11 16.69
C LEU A 482 -6.91 -18.43 17.85
N SER A 483 -7.50 -17.35 18.37
CA SER A 483 -6.98 -16.53 19.47
C SER A 483 -7.96 -16.58 20.66
N PRO A 484 -7.84 -17.60 21.53
CA PRO A 484 -8.75 -17.81 22.65
C PRO A 484 -8.58 -16.75 23.76
N ARG A 485 -9.62 -16.55 24.59
CA ARG A 485 -9.67 -15.52 25.64
C ARG A 485 -8.72 -15.78 26.82
N SER A 486 -8.39 -17.04 27.09
CA SER A 486 -7.60 -17.42 28.27
C SER A 486 -6.66 -18.59 27.99
N ALA A 487 -5.37 -18.40 28.27
CA ALA A 487 -4.38 -19.47 28.31
C ALA A 487 -4.45 -20.18 29.68
N LYS A 488 -5.34 -21.16 29.82
CA LYS A 488 -5.28 -22.06 30.98
C LYS A 488 -4.34 -23.22 30.66
N ASN A 489 -3.08 -23.10 31.09
CA ASN A 489 -2.07 -24.18 31.15
C ASN A 489 -1.64 -24.84 29.82
N THR A 490 -2.07 -24.34 28.66
CA THR A 490 -1.62 -24.80 27.34
C THR A 490 -1.01 -23.65 26.53
N PRO A 491 0.09 -23.88 25.80
CA PRO A 491 0.64 -22.87 24.88
C PRO A 491 -0.41 -22.46 23.86
N GLN A 492 -0.53 -21.16 23.59
CA GLN A 492 -1.52 -20.66 22.65
C GLN A 492 -1.24 -21.14 21.22
N PRO A 493 -2.26 -21.26 20.35
CA PRO A 493 -2.06 -21.70 18.96
C PRO A 493 -0.96 -20.92 18.24
N LEU A 494 -0.94 -19.59 18.37
CA LEU A 494 0.06 -18.72 17.74
C LEU A 494 1.48 -18.92 18.30
N GLU A 495 1.62 -19.24 19.59
CA GLU A 495 2.93 -19.55 20.19
C GLU A 495 3.50 -20.84 19.61
N LYS A 496 2.66 -21.90 19.51
CA LYS A 496 3.06 -23.16 18.88
C LYS A 496 3.44 -22.98 17.41
N VAL A 497 2.71 -22.13 16.69
CA VAL A 497 3.06 -21.76 15.31
C VAL A 497 4.43 -21.09 15.27
N GLN A 498 4.69 -20.10 16.13
CA GLN A 498 6.00 -19.43 16.20
C GLN A 498 7.13 -20.42 16.52
N ASP A 499 6.97 -21.26 17.54
CA ASP A 499 7.96 -22.27 17.94
C ASP A 499 8.25 -23.24 16.81
N THR A 500 7.20 -23.66 16.08
CA THR A 500 7.34 -24.58 14.93
C THR A 500 8.11 -23.91 13.80
N LEU A 501 7.86 -22.63 13.51
CA LEU A 501 8.59 -21.87 12.48
C LEU A 501 10.06 -21.68 12.85
N ILE A 502 10.34 -21.27 14.10
CA ILE A 502 11.71 -21.06 14.60
C ILE A 502 12.49 -22.38 14.62
N GLY A 503 11.83 -23.48 14.97
CA GLY A 503 12.43 -24.81 15.01
C GLY A 503 12.52 -25.52 13.65
N TRP A 504 11.98 -24.93 12.57
CA TRP A 504 11.92 -25.58 11.27
C TRP A 504 13.29 -25.62 10.60
N LYS A 505 13.74 -26.81 10.18
CA LYS A 505 15.10 -27.04 9.66
C LYS A 505 15.17 -27.27 8.15
N ASP A 506 14.06 -27.64 7.52
CA ASP A 506 14.06 -28.05 6.11
C ASP A 506 14.14 -26.85 5.15
N MET A 507 13.89 -25.64 5.64
CA MET A 507 14.03 -24.38 4.88
C MET A 507 14.20 -23.21 5.86
N SER A 508 14.85 -22.14 5.39
CA SER A 508 14.96 -20.90 6.16
C SER A 508 13.61 -20.20 6.19
N VAL A 509 12.99 -20.14 7.36
CA VAL A 509 11.72 -19.45 7.59
C VAL A 509 11.74 -18.74 8.93
N ARG A 510 11.19 -17.53 9.00
CA ARG A 510 11.19 -16.72 10.22
C ARG A 510 9.85 -16.01 10.41
N PRO A 511 9.20 -16.13 11.58
CA PRO A 511 8.00 -15.35 11.86
C PRO A 511 8.34 -13.85 11.88
N LEU A 512 7.47 -13.02 11.30
CA LEU A 512 7.51 -11.57 11.46
C LEU A 512 7.19 -11.18 12.91
N SER A 513 7.42 -9.91 13.28
CA SER A 513 7.07 -9.40 14.61
C SER A 513 5.58 -9.65 14.92
N LYS A 514 5.24 -9.78 16.21
CA LYS A 514 3.85 -9.81 16.67
C LYS A 514 3.09 -8.54 16.25
N ASP A 515 3.81 -7.42 16.10
CA ASP A 515 3.25 -6.15 15.63
C ASP A 515 2.82 -6.19 14.15
N ALA A 516 3.29 -7.16 13.38
CA ALA A 516 2.88 -7.38 11.99
C ALA A 516 1.65 -8.28 11.84
N TRP A 517 1.16 -8.88 12.93
CA TRP A 517 0.06 -9.83 12.89
C TRP A 517 -1.28 -9.14 12.64
N ILE A 518 -2.13 -9.77 11.85
CA ILE A 518 -3.45 -9.24 11.52
C ILE A 518 -4.46 -9.87 12.46
N VAL A 519 -4.91 -9.12 13.45
CA VAL A 519 -5.91 -9.58 14.43
C VAL A 519 -7.31 -9.33 13.89
N GLY A 520 -8.16 -10.35 13.91
CA GLY A 520 -9.54 -10.25 13.46
C GLY A 520 -10.44 -9.55 14.48
N GLY A 521 -11.45 -8.84 13.98
CA GLY A 521 -12.39 -8.09 14.81
C GLY A 521 -11.89 -6.74 15.33
N SER A 522 -10.70 -6.29 14.94
CA SER A 522 -10.07 -5.00 15.33
C SER A 522 -10.83 -3.70 14.94
N GLY A 523 -12.11 -3.81 14.59
CA GLY A 523 -13.02 -2.71 14.23
C GLY A 523 -14.47 -3.17 14.15
N SER A 524 -14.83 -4.17 14.96
CA SER A 524 -16.23 -4.47 15.30
C SER A 524 -16.87 -3.42 16.23
N GLY A 525 -16.27 -2.25 16.39
CA GLY A 525 -16.83 -1.12 17.12
C GLY A 525 -17.66 -0.19 16.23
N GLY A 526 -18.75 -0.69 15.65
CA GLY A 526 -19.93 0.09 15.19
C GLY A 526 -19.78 1.35 14.29
N GLY A 527 -18.57 1.77 13.94
CA GLY A 527 -18.26 2.97 13.16
C GLY A 527 -17.18 2.67 12.14
N LEU A 528 -17.05 3.54 11.14
CA LEU A 528 -16.17 3.46 9.96
C LEU A 528 -14.65 3.26 10.22
N ALA A 529 -14.21 2.85 11.41
CA ALA A 529 -12.81 2.83 11.83
C ALA A 529 -11.97 1.63 11.33
N GLU A 530 -12.51 0.73 10.50
CA GLU A 530 -11.77 -0.41 9.93
C GLU A 530 -11.77 -0.31 8.40
N MET A 531 -10.59 -0.50 7.75
CA MET A 531 -10.24 -0.23 6.33
C MET A 531 -9.52 1.10 6.06
N VAL A 532 -8.52 1.45 6.89
CA VAL A 532 -7.71 2.64 6.62
C VAL A 532 -6.29 2.22 6.24
N GLY A 533 -6.10 2.03 4.92
CA GLY A 533 -4.79 1.77 4.35
C GLY A 533 -3.89 2.98 4.49
N LEU A 534 -4.38 4.16 4.10
CA LEU A 534 -3.65 5.42 4.12
C LEU A 534 -4.10 6.31 5.30
N LYS A 535 -3.14 6.84 6.06
CA LYS A 535 -3.39 7.74 7.20
C LYS A 535 -2.52 8.98 7.11
N ARG A 536 -3.07 10.13 7.50
CA ARG A 536 -2.24 11.30 7.84
C ARG A 536 -1.82 11.18 9.30
N GLU A 537 -0.53 11.22 9.54
CA GLU A 537 0.07 10.95 10.85
C GLU A 537 0.53 12.24 11.53
N ARG A 538 0.67 12.17 12.86
CA ARG A 538 1.45 13.14 13.63
C ARG A 538 2.77 12.49 14.04
N ILE A 539 3.85 13.27 14.08
CA ILE A 539 5.19 12.73 14.35
C ILE A 539 5.30 12.12 15.74
N GLU A 540 4.56 12.69 16.69
CA GLU A 540 4.47 12.25 18.10
C GLU A 540 3.65 10.97 18.30
N ASP A 541 2.78 10.60 17.35
CA ASP A 541 1.94 9.41 17.44
C ASP A 541 2.64 8.14 16.94
N VAL A 542 3.81 8.29 16.29
CA VAL A 542 4.55 7.18 15.69
C VAL A 542 5.86 6.97 16.43
N GLU A 543 5.96 5.87 17.17
CA GLU A 543 7.15 5.52 17.96
C GLU A 543 8.41 5.49 17.09
N GLY A 544 9.47 6.17 17.54
CA GLY A 544 10.76 6.22 16.86
C GLY A 544 10.84 7.17 15.65
N LEU A 545 9.72 7.64 15.10
CA LEU A 545 9.71 8.46 13.88
C LEU A 545 10.40 9.82 14.09
N LYS A 546 10.20 10.45 15.25
CA LYS A 546 10.90 11.70 15.62
C LYS A 546 12.41 11.53 15.62
N ALA A 547 12.91 10.43 16.20
CA ALA A 547 14.34 10.15 16.28
C ALA A 547 14.96 9.88 14.89
N VAL A 548 14.22 9.20 14.00
CA VAL A 548 14.62 9.05 12.59
C VAL A 548 14.75 10.41 11.93
N PHE A 549 13.74 11.26 12.07
CA PHE A 549 13.69 12.58 11.44
C PHE A 549 14.81 13.50 11.93
N GLU A 550 15.06 13.56 13.24
CA GLU A 550 16.13 14.37 13.84
C GLU A 550 17.54 13.81 13.54
N GLY A 551 17.64 12.52 13.23
CA GLY A 551 18.90 11.86 12.88
C GLY A 551 19.36 12.09 11.44
N VAL A 552 18.49 12.56 10.54
CA VAL A 552 18.88 12.88 9.16
C VAL A 552 19.53 14.27 9.13
N VAL A 553 20.83 14.30 8.82
CA VAL A 553 21.58 15.55 8.63
C VAL A 553 21.21 16.15 7.28
N LEU A 554 20.69 17.38 7.29
CA LEU A 554 20.32 18.14 6.09
C LEU A 554 21.54 18.59 5.29
#